data_AF-A0A060X5S4-F1
#
_entry.id   AF-A0A060X5S4-F1
#
_cell.length_a   1.000
_cell.length_b   1.000
_cell.length_c   1.000
_cell.angle_alpha   90.00
_cell.angle_beta   90.00
_cell.angle_gamma   90.00
#
_symmetry.space_group_name_H-M   'P 1'
#
loop_
_entity.id
_entity.type
_entity.pdbx_description
1 polymer ?
#
loop_
_entity_poly.entity_id
_entity_poly.type
_entity_poly.pdbx_seq_one_letter_code
_entity_poly.pdbx_strand_id
1 'polypeptide(L)'
;MTGIFFSLHHTILFDTALLVISLTTDPSHYTVNACLQPICTLHGAAVVTVEGIGSTKTKLHPVQERIAKAHGSQCGFCTPGMVMSMYTLLRNKPHPTMEDIREALGGHSFIFYR
;
A
#
# COMPACT_ATOMS: atom_id res chain seq x y z
N MET A 1 17.04 -15.06 -1.45
CA MET A 1 16.96 -14.15 -0.27
C MET A 1 17.68 -12.81 -0.47
N THR A 2 18.55 -12.66 -1.48
CA THR A 2 19.32 -11.42 -1.72
C THR A 2 18.57 -10.31 -2.49
N GLY A 3 17.49 -10.64 -3.22
CA GLY A 3 16.75 -9.66 -4.04
C GLY A 3 15.81 -8.73 -3.27
N ILE A 4 15.30 -9.17 -2.11
CA ILE A 4 14.38 -8.36 -1.28
C ILE A 4 15.14 -7.20 -0.63
N PHE A 5 16.34 -7.48 -0.09
CA PHE A 5 17.16 -6.49 0.61
C PHE A 5 17.62 -5.32 -0.29
N PHE A 6 17.94 -5.59 -1.57
CA PHE A 6 18.44 -4.55 -2.47
C PHE A 6 17.33 -3.65 -3.02
N SER A 7 16.11 -4.17 -3.20
CA SER A 7 14.96 -3.36 -3.59
C SER A 7 14.46 -2.46 -2.45
N LEU A 8 14.59 -2.92 -1.20
CA LEU A 8 14.19 -2.15 -0.02
C LEU A 8 15.01 -0.85 0.13
N HIS A 9 16.30 -0.83 -0.23
CA HIS A 9 17.16 0.35 0.01
C HIS A 9 16.81 1.59 -0.83
N HIS A 10 16.21 1.42 -2.02
CA HIS A 10 15.80 2.53 -2.88
C HIS A 10 14.30 2.87 -2.77
N THR A 11 13.48 1.92 -2.33
CA THR A 11 12.02 2.05 -2.28
C THR A 11 11.49 2.53 -0.91
N ILE A 12 12.16 2.21 0.21
CA ILE A 12 11.72 2.64 1.57
C ILE A 12 11.71 4.17 1.75
N LEU A 13 12.56 4.89 1.02
CA LEU A 13 12.71 6.34 1.21
C LEU A 13 11.54 7.16 0.65
N PHE A 14 10.71 6.57 -0.21
CA PHE A 14 9.61 7.26 -0.89
C PHE A 14 8.25 6.55 -0.78
N ASP A 15 8.21 5.26 -0.48
CA ASP A 15 6.96 4.54 -0.24
C ASP A 15 6.49 4.70 1.20
N THR A 16 5.50 5.57 1.37
CA THR A 16 4.90 5.85 2.67
C THR A 16 4.10 4.67 3.25
N ALA A 17 3.76 3.64 2.48
CA ALA A 17 3.02 2.48 3.00
C ALA A 17 3.45 1.15 2.38
N LEU A 18 3.59 0.13 3.22
CA LEU A 18 3.80 -1.27 2.87
C LEU A 18 2.60 -2.09 3.32
N LEU A 19 2.18 -3.06 2.52
CA LEU A 19 1.29 -4.11 3.01
C LEU A 19 2.15 -5.21 3.64
N VAL A 20 1.85 -5.53 4.89
CA VAL A 20 2.46 -6.65 5.62
C VAL A 20 1.44 -7.77 5.76
N ILE A 21 1.91 -8.99 5.51
CA ILE A 21 1.13 -10.23 5.61
C ILE A 21 1.79 -11.08 6.69
N SER A 22 1.06 -11.33 7.78
CA SER A 22 1.51 -12.27 8.81
C SER A 22 1.26 -13.70 8.35
N LEU A 23 2.29 -14.56 8.37
CA LEU A 23 2.21 -15.93 7.83
C LEU A 23 2.09 -17.02 8.91
N THR A 24 1.92 -16.65 10.18
CA THR A 24 2.09 -17.59 11.31
C THR A 24 0.88 -18.46 11.62
N THR A 25 -0.36 -17.97 11.48
CA THR A 25 -1.58 -18.75 11.81
C THR A 25 -2.86 -18.29 11.09
N ASP A 26 -2.97 -17.02 10.68
CA ASP A 26 -4.05 -16.47 9.86
C ASP A 26 -3.48 -15.33 8.99
N PRO A 27 -3.71 -15.31 7.66
CA PRO A 27 -3.15 -14.28 6.79
C PRO A 27 -3.88 -12.95 7.00
N SER A 28 -3.47 -12.20 8.02
CA SER A 28 -3.92 -10.83 8.24
C SER A 28 -3.13 -9.85 7.37
N HIS A 29 -3.86 -8.98 6.67
CA HIS A 29 -3.30 -7.95 5.81
C HIS A 29 -3.41 -6.59 6.50
N TYR A 30 -2.28 -5.92 6.73
CA TYR A 30 -2.27 -4.59 7.35
C TYR A 30 -1.26 -3.65 6.68
N THR A 31 -1.64 -2.38 6.56
CA THR A 31 -0.77 -1.32 6.06
C THR A 31 0.04 -0.71 7.18
N VAL A 32 1.33 -0.52 6.95
CA VAL A 32 2.24 0.16 7.88
C VAL A 32 3.09 1.18 7.16
N ASN A 33 3.50 2.22 7.89
CA ASN A 33 4.45 3.20 7.39
C ASN A 33 5.86 2.59 7.37
N ALA A 34 6.47 2.53 6.19
CA ALA A 34 7.80 1.94 6.02
C ALA A 34 8.86 2.66 6.87
N CYS A 35 8.71 3.98 7.07
CA CYS A 35 9.64 4.79 7.84
C CYS A 35 9.65 4.50 9.35
N LEU A 36 8.59 3.88 9.89
CA LEU A 36 8.48 3.55 11.30
C LEU A 36 8.62 2.05 11.58
N GLN A 37 8.65 1.21 10.53
CA GLN A 37 8.70 -0.24 10.66
C GLN A 37 10.15 -0.74 10.62
N PRO A 38 10.73 -1.23 11.73
CA PRO A 38 12.09 -1.75 11.74
C PRO A 38 12.17 -3.04 10.93
N ILE A 39 13.21 -3.20 10.11
CA ILE A 39 13.35 -4.40 9.27
C ILE A 39 13.45 -5.70 10.08
N CYS A 40 13.96 -5.63 11.31
CA CYS A 40 14.12 -6.77 12.20
C CYS A 40 12.79 -7.40 12.64
N THR A 41 11.68 -6.63 12.65
CA THR A 41 10.36 -7.15 13.04
C THR A 41 9.63 -7.85 11.89
N LEU A 42 10.14 -7.72 10.66
CA LEU A 42 9.55 -8.32 9.46
C LEU A 42 10.00 -9.77 9.23
N HIS A 43 10.74 -10.36 10.18
CA HIS A 43 11.15 -11.75 10.07
C HIS A 43 9.92 -12.68 10.05
N GLY A 44 9.74 -13.42 8.97
CA GLY A 44 8.58 -14.31 8.78
C GLY A 44 7.31 -13.61 8.25
N ALA A 45 7.38 -12.32 7.93
CA ALA A 45 6.28 -11.60 7.28
C ALA A 45 6.54 -11.43 5.78
N ALA A 46 5.47 -11.37 4.99
CA ALA A 46 5.54 -11.00 3.58
C ALA A 46 5.25 -9.51 3.41
N VAL A 47 6.11 -8.81 2.67
CA VAL A 47 6.01 -7.37 2.40
C VAL A 47 5.66 -7.15 0.93
N VAL A 48 4.66 -6.33 0.68
CA VAL A 48 4.23 -5.94 -0.67
C VAL A 48 4.25 -4.41 -0.79
N THR A 49 4.92 -3.91 -1.84
CA THR A 49 4.98 -2.49 -2.20
C THR A 49 4.05 -2.18 -3.38
N VAL A 50 3.96 -0.90 -3.77
CA VAL A 50 3.13 -0.45 -4.89
C VAL A 50 3.53 -1.08 -6.23
N GLU A 51 4.80 -1.41 -6.43
CA GLU A 51 5.28 -2.06 -7.65
C GLU A 51 4.93 -3.55 -7.68
N GLY A 52 4.72 -4.16 -6.51
CA GLY A 52 4.35 -5.56 -6.37
C GLY A 52 2.91 -5.86 -6.81
N ILE A 53 2.02 -4.86 -6.78
CA ILE A 53 0.60 -5.02 -7.16
C ILE A 53 0.33 -4.78 -8.65
N GLY A 54 1.20 -4.03 -9.33
CA GLY A 54 0.99 -3.65 -10.72
C GLY A 54 1.96 -2.57 -11.18
N SER A 55 2.33 -2.64 -12.46
CA SER A 55 3.20 -1.69 -13.12
C SER A 55 2.70 -1.39 -14.53
N THR A 56 3.10 -0.25 -15.10
CA THR A 56 2.78 0.14 -16.47
C THR A 56 3.31 -0.85 -17.51
N LYS A 57 4.33 -1.65 -17.17
CA LYS A 57 4.92 -2.66 -18.06
C LYS A 57 4.11 -3.97 -18.13
N THR A 58 3.38 -4.31 -17.08
CA THR A 58 2.65 -5.58 -16.98
C THR A 58 1.16 -5.31 -17.13
N LYS A 59 0.55 -4.79 -16.07
CA LYS A 59 -0.83 -4.37 -15.98
C LYS A 59 -1.00 -3.60 -14.67
N LEU A 60 -1.73 -2.49 -14.72
CA LEU A 60 -2.09 -1.75 -13.51
C LEU A 60 -3.18 -2.47 -12.73
N HIS A 61 -3.09 -2.43 -11.41
CA HIS A 61 -4.16 -2.89 -10.54
C HIS A 61 -5.38 -1.95 -10.68
N PRO A 62 -6.63 -2.44 -10.58
CA PRO A 62 -7.82 -1.59 -10.69
C PRO A 62 -7.83 -0.38 -9.74
N VAL A 63 -7.19 -0.49 -8.57
CA VAL A 63 -7.00 0.63 -7.63
C VAL A 63 -6.11 1.72 -8.23
N GLN A 64 -4.97 1.36 -8.82
CA GLN A 64 -4.06 2.31 -9.46
C GLN A 64 -4.74 3.00 -10.65
N GLU A 65 -5.47 2.24 -11.45
CA GLU A 65 -6.19 2.77 -12.62
C GLU A 65 -7.31 3.74 -12.21
N ARG A 66 -8.09 3.41 -11.18
CA ARG A 66 -9.17 4.28 -10.70
C ARG A 66 -8.67 5.58 -10.11
N ILE A 67 -7.59 5.55 -9.32
CA ILE A 67 -7.00 6.77 -8.76
C ILE A 67 -6.48 7.69 -9.88
N ALA A 68 -5.85 7.14 -10.91
CA ALA A 68 -5.39 7.91 -12.07
C ALA A 68 -6.58 8.52 -12.86
N LYS A 69 -7.62 7.73 -13.14
CA LYS A 69 -8.82 8.20 -13.87
C LYS A 69 -9.65 9.22 -13.10
N ALA A 70 -9.68 9.13 -11.77
CA ALA A 70 -10.41 10.05 -10.91
C ALA A 70 -9.65 11.35 -10.61
N HIS A 71 -8.50 11.60 -11.25
CA HIS A 71 -7.60 12.71 -10.94
C HIS A 71 -7.20 12.75 -9.45
N GLY A 72 -7.09 11.58 -8.81
CA GLY A 72 -6.72 11.42 -7.40
C GLY A 72 -5.22 11.56 -7.11
N SER A 73 -4.45 12.01 -8.08
CA SER A 73 -3.01 12.23 -7.98
C SER A 73 -2.61 13.51 -8.71
N GLN A 74 -1.77 14.33 -8.07
CA GLN A 74 -1.20 15.56 -8.65
C GLN A 74 0.32 15.43 -8.80
N CYS A 75 1.06 15.59 -7.70
CA CYS A 75 2.53 15.45 -7.66
C CYS A 75 3.00 13.99 -7.60
N GLY A 76 2.09 13.02 -7.39
CA GLY A 76 2.39 11.59 -7.35
C GLY A 76 3.00 11.07 -6.04
N PHE A 77 3.50 11.92 -5.16
CA PHE A 77 4.26 11.49 -3.97
C PHE A 77 3.41 10.69 -2.96
N CYS A 78 2.16 11.09 -2.73
CA CYS A 78 1.25 10.40 -1.82
C CYS A 78 0.51 9.23 -2.46
N THR A 79 0.59 9.07 -3.79
CA THR A 79 -0.20 8.08 -4.53
C THR A 79 0.14 6.64 -4.16
N PRO A 80 1.41 6.23 -4.00
CA PRO A 80 1.74 4.88 -3.56
C PRO A 80 1.11 4.52 -2.21
N GLY A 81 1.19 5.42 -1.24
CA GLY A 81 0.59 5.23 0.08
C GLY A 81 -0.92 5.02 0.02
N MET A 82 -1.64 5.90 -0.69
CA MET A 82 -3.10 5.79 -0.86
C MET A 82 -3.51 4.52 -1.59
N VAL A 83 -2.75 4.12 -2.62
CA VAL A 83 -2.99 2.88 -3.36
C VAL A 83 -2.85 1.67 -2.46
N MET A 84 -1.79 1.61 -1.63
CA MET A 84 -1.54 0.47 -0.74
C MET A 84 -2.57 0.37 0.39
N SER A 85 -3.03 1.50 0.93
CA SER A 85 -4.11 1.53 1.94
C SER A 85 -5.45 1.06 1.37
N MET A 86 -5.80 1.53 0.16
CA MET A 86 -6.98 1.05 -0.56
C MET A 86 -6.89 -0.42 -0.94
N TYR A 87 -5.73 -0.87 -1.40
CA TYR A 87 -5.49 -2.27 -1.72
C TYR A 87 -5.70 -3.15 -0.49
N THR A 88 -5.16 -2.76 0.66
CA THR A 88 -5.28 -3.51 1.91
C THR A 88 -6.72 -3.55 2.42
N LEU A 89 -7.44 -2.42 2.36
CA LEU A 89 -8.86 -2.38 2.69
C LEU A 89 -9.66 -3.36 1.82
N LEU A 90 -9.44 -3.37 0.50
CA LEU A 90 -10.13 -4.28 -0.41
C LEU A 90 -9.77 -5.75 -0.21
N ARG A 91 -8.55 -6.05 0.25
CA ARG A 91 -8.12 -7.41 0.59
C ARG A 91 -8.83 -7.92 1.85
N ASN A 92 -9.07 -7.06 2.83
CA ASN A 92 -9.78 -7.42 4.06
C ASN A 92 -11.30 -7.39 3.89
N LYS A 93 -11.82 -6.44 3.11
CA LYS A 93 -13.25 -6.20 2.91
C LYS A 93 -13.55 -5.90 1.43
N PRO A 94 -14.00 -6.89 0.64
CA PRO A 94 -14.29 -6.72 -0.79
C PRO A 94 -15.37 -5.67 -1.10
N HIS A 95 -16.28 -5.44 -0.16
CA HIS A 95 -17.35 -4.44 -0.25
C HIS A 95 -17.23 -3.44 0.91
N PRO A 96 -16.32 -2.46 0.83
CA PRO A 96 -16.15 -1.46 1.87
C PRO A 96 -17.26 -0.41 1.83
N THR A 97 -17.62 0.13 2.99
CA THR A 97 -18.49 1.31 3.12
C THR A 97 -17.66 2.59 2.97
N MET A 98 -18.33 3.73 2.83
CA MET A 98 -17.64 5.02 2.75
C MET A 98 -16.89 5.36 4.05
N GLU A 99 -17.40 4.92 5.19
CA GLU A 99 -16.75 5.06 6.50
C GLU A 99 -15.45 4.28 6.54
N ASP A 100 -15.43 3.02 6.10
CA ASP A 100 -14.19 2.21 6.05
C ASP A 100 -13.14 2.86 5.14
N ILE A 101 -13.57 3.44 4.02
CA ILE A 101 -12.70 4.14 3.08
C ILE A 101 -12.08 5.38 3.73
N ARG A 102 -12.88 6.17 4.45
CA ARG A 102 -12.38 7.35 5.18
C ARG A 102 -11.42 6.97 6.29
N GLU A 103 -11.67 5.87 6.98
CA GLU A 103 -10.76 5.35 8.02
C GLU A 103 -9.43 4.89 7.40
N ALA A 104 -9.48 4.08 6.35
CA ALA A 104 -8.28 3.60 5.65
C ALA A 104 -7.44 4.73 5.04
N LEU A 105 -8.08 5.80 4.57
CA LEU A 105 -7.39 6.98 4.04
C LEU A 105 -7.07 8.04 5.10
N GLY A 106 -7.64 7.97 6.30
CA GLY A 106 -7.48 9.01 7.34
C GLY A 106 -6.03 9.21 7.79
N GLY A 107 -5.20 8.20 7.64
CA GLY A 107 -3.75 8.28 7.89
C GLY A 107 -2.95 8.98 6.79
N HIS A 108 -3.55 9.26 5.63
CA HIS A 108 -2.94 10.01 4.54
C HIS A 108 -3.56 11.41 4.49
N SER A 109 -2.74 12.47 4.48
CA SER A 109 -3.21 13.87 4.46
C SER A 109 -3.83 14.32 3.13
N PHE A 110 -4.77 13.56 2.58
CA PHE A 110 -5.60 13.95 1.45
C PHE A 110 -7.05 13.59 1.75
N ILE A 111 -7.73 14.51 2.44
CA ILE A 111 -9.18 14.42 2.61
C ILE A 111 -9.81 14.62 1.23
N PHE A 112 -10.32 13.52 0.64
CA PHE A 112 -11.19 13.56 -0.55
C PHE A 112 -12.52 14.23 -0.17
N TYR A 113 -12.53 15.56 -0.12
CA TYR A 113 -13.76 16.37 -0.16
C TYR A 113 -13.83 17.01 -1.55
N ARG A 114 -14.30 16.25 -2.54
CA ARG A 114 -14.92 16.83 -3.73
C ARG A 114 -16.00 15.92 -4.28
#